data_AF-A0A4Y3K985-F1
#
_entry.id   AF-A0A4Y3K985-F1
#
_cell.length_a   1.000
_cell.length_b   1.000
_cell.length_c   1.000
_cell.angle_alpha   90.00
_cell.angle_beta   90.00
_cell.angle_gamma   90.00
#
_symmetry.space_group_name_H-M   'P 1'
#
loop_
_entity.id
_entity.type
_entity.pdbx_description
1 polymer ?
#
loop_
_entity_poly.entity_id
_entity_poly.type
_entity_poly.pdbx_seq_one_letter_code
_entity_poly.pdbx_strand_id
1 'polypeptide(L)'
;MTLVAPPHGSGSNHANSGPPCLPTEARGKETPDEFRARMEAKRGQRRSIVLRTPSGQPRPEPAPPSGTSAHGITASTLRPAPRARTPKPAPTPRPTRQPVVSKRERDRAATVTAYLNGDRVSDIAARLDRSPTTVRTWLRAAGIEPPAREYPVRVRPCAGGCGRLTRPASTTVEQCPGTVARAAGGKCSSCHEKTSSRRAINDDELKRIVELYDTGLTAPQIGEQLGRTSKTIRTALDRAGVTRVDGRSLRSGGRPKTANDDPPDLAKAVVDAYTAGKTITQIEQTIPGVGSATHARGILMRAGVSMRPPANKPTDLDARARAVQLATQTNLTHSQIGAQLGYAQTTISRWIREHDHPTTTNVALADTAPPATHAPAPADGDDVEADLPPELLALASSSARAVVSSLLDAAAALAETSRHVAVLVTQTRAVLDQLGQDTTEVAP
;
A
#
# COMPACT_ATOMS: atom_id res chain seq x y z
N MET A 1 33.90 64.14 1.44
CA MET A 1 33.08 63.35 0.49
C MET A 1 32.84 62.00 1.13
N THR A 2 31.70 61.89 1.82
CA THR A 2 31.37 60.75 2.69
C THR A 2 30.44 59.85 1.90
N LEU A 3 30.91 58.64 1.55
CA LEU A 3 30.14 57.66 0.79
C LEU A 3 29.11 56.98 1.72
N VAL A 4 27.84 57.27 1.48
CA VAL A 4 26.69 56.68 2.15
C VAL A 4 26.39 55.32 1.50
N ALA A 5 26.43 54.25 2.30
CA ALA A 5 26.02 52.91 1.88
C ALA A 5 24.49 52.81 1.77
N PRO A 6 23.94 52.10 0.77
CA PRO A 6 22.49 51.94 0.63
C PRO A 6 21.92 50.94 1.65
N PRO A 7 20.66 51.13 2.10
CA PRO A 7 20.02 50.25 3.08
C PRO A 7 19.64 48.91 2.44
N HIS A 8 20.03 47.82 3.09
CA HIS A 8 19.57 46.47 2.77
C HIS A 8 18.09 46.34 3.12
N GLY A 9 17.25 46.17 2.08
CA GLY A 9 15.84 45.85 2.23
C GLY A 9 15.65 44.49 2.90
N SER A 10 14.95 44.48 4.03
CA SER A 10 14.47 43.27 4.70
C SER A 10 13.32 42.67 3.90
N GLY A 11 13.63 41.73 3.01
CA GLY A 11 12.63 40.88 2.38
C GLY A 11 11.96 40.00 3.43
N SER A 12 10.68 40.24 3.67
CA SER A 12 9.79 39.41 4.47
C SER A 12 9.76 37.98 3.92
N ASN A 13 10.37 37.05 4.67
CA ASN A 13 10.25 35.62 4.40
C ASN A 13 8.79 35.20 4.56
N HIS A 14 8.11 34.98 3.44
CA HIS A 14 6.83 34.29 3.43
C HIS A 14 6.98 32.94 4.14
N ALA A 15 6.08 32.71 5.09
CA ALA A 15 5.91 31.47 5.80
C ALA A 15 5.99 30.29 4.83
N ASN A 16 7.03 29.48 5.02
CA ASN A 16 7.17 28.19 4.37
C ASN A 16 6.14 27.26 5.02
N SER A 17 4.91 27.31 4.51
CA SER A 17 3.85 26.35 4.83
C SER A 17 4.41 24.96 4.58
N GLY A 18 4.70 24.24 5.66
CA GLY A 18 5.17 22.85 5.56
C GLY A 18 4.22 22.04 4.66
N PRO A 19 4.71 20.94 4.06
CA PRO A 19 3.87 20.08 3.24
C PRO A 19 2.61 19.72 4.02
N PRO A 20 1.40 19.82 3.42
CA PRO A 20 0.17 19.50 4.11
C PRO A 20 0.30 18.11 4.71
N CYS A 21 -0.10 17.98 5.98
CA CYS A 21 -0.18 16.70 6.66
C CYS A 21 -0.89 15.72 5.72
N LEU A 22 -0.17 14.70 5.25
CA LEU A 22 -0.81 13.59 4.56
C LEU A 22 -1.87 13.06 5.53
N PRO A 23 -3.14 12.99 5.14
CA PRO A 23 -4.14 12.38 5.99
C PRO A 23 -3.75 10.91 6.16
N THR A 24 -3.18 10.58 7.32
CA THR A 24 -3.19 9.22 7.82
C THR A 24 -4.64 8.91 8.14
N GLU A 25 -5.37 8.42 7.14
CA GLU A 25 -6.67 7.82 7.36
C GLU A 25 -6.52 6.80 8.50
N ALA A 26 -7.40 6.88 9.48
CA ALA A 26 -7.52 5.85 10.50
C ALA A 26 -7.65 4.51 9.77
N ARG A 27 -6.78 3.55 10.09
CA ARG A 27 -6.89 2.16 9.64
C ARG A 27 -8.37 1.78 9.67
N GLY A 28 -8.94 1.54 8.48
CA GLY A 28 -10.38 1.31 8.33
C GLY A 28 -10.86 0.26 9.32
N LYS A 29 -12.12 0.43 9.77
CA LYS A 29 -12.84 -0.41 10.74
C LYS A 29 -13.07 -1.86 10.26
N GLU A 30 -12.20 -2.39 9.41
CA GLU A 30 -12.25 -3.77 8.96
C GLU A 30 -11.96 -4.64 10.18
N THR A 31 -12.96 -5.42 10.58
CA THR A 31 -12.80 -6.39 11.65
C THR A 31 -11.73 -7.43 11.26
N PRO A 32 -11.04 -8.06 12.22
CA PRO A 32 -10.05 -9.09 11.91
C PRO A 32 -10.59 -10.25 11.06
N ASP A 33 -11.91 -10.48 11.05
CA ASP A 33 -12.58 -11.51 10.27
C ASP A 33 -12.81 -11.09 8.83
N GLU A 34 -13.23 -9.85 8.58
CA GLU A 34 -13.32 -9.28 7.24
C GLU A 34 -11.95 -9.23 6.56
N PHE A 35 -10.91 -8.86 7.31
CA PHE A 35 -9.54 -8.89 6.82
C PHE A 35 -9.09 -10.31 6.43
N ARG A 36 -9.42 -11.31 7.27
CA ARG A 36 -9.15 -12.72 6.97
C ARG A 36 -9.90 -13.19 5.73
N ALA A 37 -11.20 -12.90 5.63
CA ALA A 37 -12.03 -13.26 4.49
C ALA A 37 -11.50 -12.65 3.17
N ARG A 38 -11.08 -11.38 3.20
CA ARG A 38 -10.47 -10.70 2.04
C ARG A 38 -9.14 -11.34 1.62
N MET A 39 -8.32 -11.76 2.58
CA MET A 39 -7.04 -12.44 2.31
C MET A 39 -7.24 -13.87 1.78
N GLU A 40 -8.26 -14.58 2.27
CA GLU A 40 -8.69 -15.90 1.78
C GLU A 40 -9.17 -15.79 0.32
N ALA A 41 -10.01 -14.79 0.01
CA ALA A 41 -10.49 -14.51 -1.34
C ALA A 41 -9.34 -14.18 -2.31
N LYS A 42 -8.36 -13.37 -1.87
CA LYS A 42 -7.13 -13.10 -2.66
C LYS A 42 -6.29 -14.35 -2.90
N ARG A 43 -6.20 -15.26 -1.92
CA ARG A 43 -5.53 -16.57 -2.10
C ARG A 43 -6.27 -17.45 -3.10
N GLY A 44 -7.61 -17.48 -3.08
CA GLY A 44 -8.44 -18.17 -4.07
C GLY A 44 -8.21 -17.63 -5.49
N GLN A 45 -8.20 -16.30 -5.65
CA GLN A 45 -7.87 -15.65 -6.93
C GLN A 45 -6.48 -16.04 -7.44
N ARG A 46 -5.45 -16.02 -6.58
CA ARG A 46 -4.10 -16.43 -6.98
C ARG A 46 -4.02 -17.90 -7.39
N ARG A 47 -4.72 -18.80 -6.70
CA ARG A 47 -4.81 -20.22 -7.10
C ARG A 47 -5.48 -20.38 -8.47
N SER A 48 -6.53 -19.62 -8.75
CA SER A 48 -7.20 -19.65 -10.06
C SER A 48 -6.32 -19.13 -11.21
N ILE A 49 -5.44 -18.17 -10.93
CA ILE A 49 -4.49 -17.62 -11.92
C ILE A 49 -3.37 -18.63 -12.22
N VAL A 50 -2.85 -19.34 -11.22
CA VAL A 50 -1.79 -20.35 -11.43
C VAL A 50 -2.27 -21.57 -12.24
N LEU A 51 -3.58 -21.81 -12.28
CA LEU A 51 -4.18 -22.88 -13.09
C LEU A 51 -4.51 -22.46 -14.54
N ARG A 52 -4.30 -21.19 -14.91
CA ARG A 52 -4.44 -20.71 -16.29
C ARG A 52 -3.07 -20.44 -16.89
N THR A 53 -2.72 -21.16 -17.95
CA THR A 53 -1.59 -20.81 -18.81
C THR A 53 -1.87 -19.47 -19.51
N PRO A 54 -0.82 -18.72 -19.93
CA PRO A 54 -0.97 -17.43 -20.62
C PRO A 54 -1.79 -17.49 -21.93
N SER A 55 -2.10 -18.68 -22.45
CA SER A 55 -2.97 -18.89 -23.61
C SER A 55 -4.46 -19.04 -23.29
N GLY A 56 -4.88 -18.95 -22.02
CA GLY A 56 -6.30 -18.94 -21.64
C GLY A 56 -7.04 -20.28 -21.80
N GLN A 57 -6.34 -21.37 -22.15
CA GLN A 57 -6.94 -22.71 -22.23
C GLN A 57 -6.80 -23.48 -20.90
N PRO A 58 -7.82 -24.25 -20.49
CA PRO A 58 -7.69 -25.18 -19.37
C PRO A 58 -6.56 -26.17 -19.68
N ARG A 59 -5.63 -26.35 -18.73
CA ARG A 59 -4.51 -27.29 -18.88
C ARG A 59 -5.12 -28.69 -19.09
N PRO A 60 -4.85 -29.39 -20.21
CA PRO A 60 -5.37 -30.73 -20.42
C PRO A 60 -4.92 -31.62 -19.27
N GLU A 61 -5.85 -32.41 -18.73
CA GLU A 61 -5.54 -33.41 -17.72
C GLU A 61 -4.37 -34.28 -18.21
N PRO A 62 -3.40 -34.60 -17.34
CA PRO A 62 -2.30 -35.46 -17.74
C PRO A 62 -2.89 -36.79 -18.20
N ALA A 63 -2.65 -37.13 -19.46
CA ALA A 63 -3.03 -38.42 -20.03
C ALA A 63 -2.51 -39.54 -19.11
N PRO A 64 -3.30 -40.60 -18.88
CA PRO A 64 -2.83 -41.74 -18.10
C PRO A 64 -1.53 -42.27 -18.73
N PRO A 65 -0.52 -42.63 -17.93
CA PRO A 65 0.76 -43.10 -18.44
C PRO A 65 0.53 -44.36 -19.29
N SER A 66 0.62 -44.19 -20.59
CA SER A 66 0.68 -45.27 -21.57
C SER A 66 2.07 -45.89 -21.53
N GLY A 67 2.11 -47.17 -21.17
CA GLY A 67 3.17 -48.11 -21.57
C GLY A 67 4.52 -47.95 -20.88
N THR A 68 4.65 -48.51 -19.67
CA THR A 68 5.94 -49.09 -19.26
C THR A 68 5.93 -50.59 -19.51
N SER A 69 6.92 -50.97 -20.31
CA SER A 69 7.32 -52.29 -20.77
C SER A 69 7.03 -53.45 -19.84
N ALA A 70 6.55 -54.52 -20.49
CA ALA A 70 6.54 -55.87 -19.99
C ALA A 70 7.95 -56.31 -19.56
N HIS A 71 8.16 -56.45 -18.25
CA HIS A 71 9.13 -57.41 -17.73
C HIS A 71 8.36 -58.65 -17.28
N GLY A 72 8.75 -59.78 -17.88
CA GLY A 72 8.15 -61.09 -17.64
C GLY A 72 8.19 -61.46 -16.17
N ILE A 73 7.02 -61.70 -15.60
CA ILE A 73 6.87 -62.44 -14.37
C ILE A 73 6.37 -63.82 -14.79
N THR A 74 7.26 -64.79 -14.65
CA THR A 74 7.02 -66.21 -14.86
C THR A 74 5.92 -66.73 -13.95
N ALA A 75 5.26 -67.76 -14.47
CA ALA A 75 4.12 -68.49 -13.96
C ALA A 75 4.08 -68.84 -12.46
N SER A 76 2.84 -69.03 -12.01
CA SER A 76 2.40 -69.90 -10.91
C SER A 76 2.55 -69.39 -9.48
N THR A 77 1.49 -68.72 -9.02
CA THR A 77 0.89 -69.02 -7.71
C THR A 77 -0.61 -68.74 -7.80
N LEU A 78 -1.42 -69.81 -7.71
CA LEU A 78 -2.87 -69.75 -7.60
C LEU A 78 -3.24 -68.90 -6.38
N ARG A 79 -3.83 -67.74 -6.61
CA ARG A 79 -4.34 -66.87 -5.54
C ARG A 79 -5.58 -67.53 -4.92
N PRO A 80 -5.60 -67.83 -3.61
CA PRO A 80 -6.77 -68.41 -2.96
C PRO A 80 -7.96 -67.44 -3.02
N ALA A 81 -9.16 -68.02 -3.15
CA ALA A 81 -10.42 -67.29 -3.26
C ALA A 81 -10.61 -66.27 -2.12
N PRO A 82 -11.19 -65.09 -2.40
CA PRO A 82 -11.39 -64.04 -1.42
C PRO A 82 -12.30 -64.53 -0.29
N ARG A 83 -11.77 -64.60 0.93
CA ARG A 83 -12.57 -64.87 2.12
C ARG A 83 -13.59 -63.76 2.33
N ALA A 84 -14.81 -64.14 2.65
CA ALA A 84 -15.91 -63.23 2.98
C ALA A 84 -15.46 -62.22 4.06
N ARG A 85 -15.61 -60.92 3.76
CA ARG A 85 -15.28 -59.84 4.70
C ARG A 85 -16.26 -59.91 5.87
N THR A 86 -15.74 -60.14 7.07
CA THR A 86 -16.50 -59.93 8.30
C THR A 86 -16.89 -58.45 8.43
N PRO A 87 -18.09 -58.15 8.96
CA PRO A 87 -18.56 -56.77 9.14
C PRO A 87 -17.59 -56.02 10.06
N LYS A 88 -17.05 -54.90 9.54
CA LYS A 88 -16.09 -54.06 10.26
C LYS A 88 -16.78 -53.48 11.50
N PRO A 89 -16.28 -53.71 12.72
CA PRO A 89 -16.88 -53.16 13.93
C PRO A 89 -16.95 -51.63 13.84
N ALA A 90 -18.03 -51.06 14.40
CA ALA A 90 -18.30 -49.64 14.37
C ALA A 90 -17.05 -48.86 14.86
N PRO A 91 -16.63 -47.81 14.14
CA PRO A 91 -15.43 -47.05 14.49
C PRO A 91 -15.61 -46.46 15.89
N THR A 92 -14.73 -46.84 16.81
CA THR A 92 -14.66 -46.21 18.13
C THR A 92 -14.45 -44.69 17.95
N PRO A 93 -15.16 -43.85 18.74
CA PRO A 93 -15.04 -42.40 18.63
C PRO A 93 -13.58 -42.02 18.82
N ARG A 94 -13.00 -41.43 17.78
CA ARG A 94 -11.57 -41.09 17.77
C ARG A 94 -11.35 -40.00 18.84
N PRO A 95 -10.44 -40.19 19.79
CA PRO A 95 -10.18 -39.17 20.80
C PRO A 95 -9.87 -37.85 20.10
N THR A 96 -10.56 -36.80 20.51
CA THR A 96 -10.44 -35.46 19.93
C THR A 96 -8.98 -35.04 20.03
N ARG A 97 -8.29 -35.02 18.88
CA ARG A 97 -6.85 -34.73 18.85
C ARG A 97 -6.70 -33.28 19.29
N GLN A 98 -6.00 -33.06 20.41
CA GLN A 98 -5.72 -31.70 20.85
C GLN A 98 -5.03 -30.93 19.70
N PRO A 99 -5.38 -29.65 19.51
CA PRO A 99 -4.78 -28.84 18.45
C PRO A 99 -3.28 -28.79 18.67
N VAL A 100 -2.52 -29.19 17.65
CA VAL A 100 -1.06 -29.15 17.69
C VAL A 100 -0.64 -27.68 17.68
N VAL A 101 -0.26 -27.15 18.83
CA VAL A 101 0.26 -25.78 18.96
C VAL A 101 1.47 -25.64 18.06
N SER A 102 1.43 -24.67 17.16
CA SER A 102 2.49 -24.46 16.19
C SER A 102 3.82 -24.10 16.89
N LYS A 103 4.96 -24.49 16.32
CA LYS A 103 6.28 -24.08 16.83
C LYS A 103 6.37 -22.56 17.03
N ARG A 104 5.79 -21.78 16.11
CA ARG A 104 5.78 -20.31 16.16
C ARG A 104 5.04 -19.76 17.38
N GLU A 105 3.96 -20.41 17.79
CA GLU A 105 3.17 -20.01 18.94
C GLU A 105 3.90 -20.33 20.25
N ARG A 106 4.58 -21.48 20.31
CA ARG A 106 5.51 -21.82 21.40
C ARG A 106 6.67 -20.81 21.50
N ASP A 107 7.31 -20.47 20.38
CA ASP A 107 8.40 -19.49 20.34
C ASP A 107 7.94 -18.09 20.83
N ARG A 108 6.69 -17.70 20.52
CA ARG A 108 6.09 -16.44 20.99
C ARG A 108 5.85 -16.43 22.49
N ALA A 109 5.24 -17.49 23.03
CA ALA A 109 5.03 -17.61 24.47
C ALA A 109 6.37 -17.60 25.23
N ALA A 110 7.35 -18.38 24.76
CA ALA A 110 8.69 -18.41 25.33
C ALA A 110 9.39 -17.04 25.28
N THR A 111 9.18 -16.26 24.21
CA THR A 111 9.70 -14.90 24.09
C THR A 111 9.14 -13.96 25.16
N VAL A 112 7.83 -14.00 25.40
CA VAL A 112 7.17 -13.15 26.39
C VAL A 112 7.65 -13.51 27.80
N THR A 113 7.66 -14.79 28.15
CA THR A 113 8.15 -15.27 29.45
C THR A 113 9.60 -14.88 29.70
N ALA A 114 10.47 -15.09 28.71
CA ALA A 114 11.88 -14.72 28.83
C ALA A 114 12.09 -13.21 29.07
N TYR A 115 11.34 -12.37 28.35
CA TYR A 115 11.43 -10.93 28.50
C TYR A 115 10.93 -10.45 29.86
N LEU A 116 9.81 -11.01 30.36
CA LEU A 116 9.30 -10.71 31.70
C LEU A 116 10.25 -11.17 32.81
N ASN A 117 11.08 -12.18 32.55
CA ASN A 117 12.15 -12.61 33.44
C ASN A 117 13.41 -11.72 33.37
N GLY A 118 13.40 -10.65 32.56
CA GLY A 118 14.50 -9.69 32.45
C GLY A 118 15.55 -10.00 31.38
N ASP A 119 15.35 -11.05 30.55
CA ASP A 119 16.28 -11.33 29.46
C ASP A 119 16.28 -10.19 28.42
N ARG A 120 17.47 -9.80 27.93
CA ARG A 120 17.57 -8.78 26.88
C ARG A 120 17.04 -9.36 25.56
N VAL A 121 16.40 -8.50 24.75
CA VAL A 121 15.86 -8.86 23.42
C VAL A 121 16.91 -9.53 22.51
N SER A 122 18.18 -9.13 22.61
CA SER A 122 19.28 -9.77 21.85
C SER A 122 19.50 -11.22 22.22
N ASP A 123 19.38 -11.55 23.51
CA ASP A 123 19.74 -12.85 24.05
C ASP A 123 18.60 -13.84 23.80
N ILE A 124 17.35 -13.37 23.94
CA ILE A 124 16.14 -14.08 23.50
C ILE A 124 16.22 -14.40 22.00
N ALA A 125 16.63 -13.42 21.19
CA ALA A 125 16.75 -13.57 19.74
C ALA A 125 17.80 -14.63 19.37
N ALA A 126 18.98 -14.60 19.99
CA ALA A 126 20.04 -15.60 19.80
C ALA A 126 19.58 -17.00 20.23
N ARG A 127 18.95 -17.12 21.40
CA ARG A 127 18.47 -18.40 21.95
C ARG A 127 17.39 -19.06 21.08
N LEU A 128 16.52 -18.27 20.45
CA LEU A 128 15.43 -18.78 19.61
C LEU A 128 15.79 -18.87 18.11
N ASP A 129 17.03 -18.53 17.74
CA ASP A 129 17.48 -18.40 16.34
C ASP A 129 16.53 -17.51 15.52
N ARG A 130 16.25 -16.32 16.06
CA ARG A 130 15.38 -15.30 15.45
C ARG A 130 16.09 -13.96 15.38
N SER A 131 15.64 -13.09 14.47
CA SER A 131 16.12 -11.71 14.45
C SER A 131 15.55 -10.90 15.63
N PRO A 132 16.31 -9.97 16.23
CA PRO A 132 15.80 -9.11 17.31
C PRO A 132 14.55 -8.31 16.93
N THR A 133 14.38 -7.98 15.65
CA THR A 133 13.16 -7.33 15.13
C THR A 133 11.94 -8.22 15.25
N THR A 134 12.10 -9.53 15.02
CA THR A 134 11.01 -10.51 15.16
C THR A 134 10.56 -10.63 16.61
N VAL A 135 11.52 -10.71 17.53
CA VAL A 135 11.27 -10.73 18.98
C VAL A 135 10.52 -9.47 19.42
N ARG A 136 10.96 -8.26 19.02
CA ARG A 136 10.22 -7.01 19.31
C ARG A 136 8.80 -7.01 18.76
N THR A 137 8.61 -7.55 17.55
CA THR A 137 7.28 -7.65 16.94
C THR A 137 6.37 -8.57 17.76
N TRP A 138 6.91 -9.67 18.29
CA TRP A 138 6.16 -10.58 19.15
C TRP A 138 5.83 -9.96 20.50
N LEU A 139 6.75 -9.22 21.11
CA LEU A 139 6.50 -8.48 22.35
C LEU A 139 5.40 -7.43 22.17
N ARG A 140 5.45 -6.65 21.08
CA ARG A 140 4.40 -5.67 20.75
C ARG A 140 3.05 -6.32 20.49
N ALA A 141 3.02 -7.46 19.81
CA ALA A 141 1.79 -8.22 19.60
C ALA A 141 1.20 -8.75 20.92
N ALA A 142 2.01 -8.89 21.97
CA ALA A 142 1.60 -9.24 23.32
C ALA A 142 1.33 -8.00 24.21
N GLY A 143 1.33 -6.79 23.65
CA GLY A 143 1.10 -5.55 24.41
C GLY A 143 2.30 -5.03 25.21
N ILE A 144 3.48 -5.64 25.06
CA ILE A 144 4.70 -5.20 25.73
C ILE A 144 5.49 -4.30 24.78
N GLU A 145 5.70 -3.03 25.13
CA GLU A 145 6.56 -2.13 24.36
C GLU A 145 8.01 -2.23 24.90
N PRO A 146 8.91 -2.99 24.23
CA PRO A 146 10.30 -3.05 24.67
C PRO A 146 10.96 -1.68 24.50
N PRO A 147 11.92 -1.31 25.37
CA PRO A 147 12.60 -0.04 25.27
C PRO A 147 13.19 0.12 23.87
N ALA A 148 13.11 1.35 23.35
CA ALA A 148 13.71 1.70 22.08
C ALA A 148 15.18 1.27 22.11
N ARG A 149 15.67 0.69 21.01
CA ARG A 149 17.08 0.28 20.95
C ARG A 149 17.93 1.53 21.12
N GLU A 150 18.65 1.60 22.24
CA GLU A 150 19.73 2.55 22.41
C GLU A 150 20.83 2.18 21.41
N TYR A 151 20.76 2.80 20.25
CA TYR A 151 21.93 2.86 19.40
C TYR A 151 22.80 3.95 20.01
N PRO A 152 24.06 3.65 20.42
CA PRO A 152 24.96 4.72 20.82
C PRO A 152 24.99 5.72 19.67
N VAL A 153 24.72 6.99 19.97
CA VAL A 153 24.59 8.01 18.94
C VAL A 153 25.96 8.18 18.29
N ARG A 154 26.12 7.61 17.10
CA ARG A 154 27.38 7.69 16.36
C ARG A 154 27.44 9.02 15.62
N VAL A 155 28.14 9.97 16.21
CA VAL A 155 28.57 11.18 15.52
C VAL A 155 29.54 10.79 14.40
N ARG A 156 29.42 11.44 13.23
CA ARG A 156 30.29 11.18 12.08
C ARG A 156 30.88 12.47 11.54
N PRO A 157 32.14 12.49 11.08
CA PRO A 157 32.66 13.68 10.40
C PRO A 157 31.81 14.01 9.17
N CYS A 158 31.65 15.30 8.89
CA CYS A 158 30.93 15.79 7.73
C CYS A 158 31.56 15.25 6.44
N ALA A 159 30.76 14.58 5.61
CA ALA A 159 31.22 14.06 4.32
C ALA A 159 31.62 15.16 3.31
N GLY A 160 31.36 16.43 3.62
CA GLY A 160 31.83 17.59 2.85
C GLY A 160 33.26 18.02 3.17
N GLY A 161 33.96 17.35 4.09
CA GLY A 161 35.36 17.62 4.42
C GLY A 161 35.59 18.86 5.27
N CYS A 162 34.55 19.50 5.83
CA CYS A 162 34.72 20.73 6.63
C CYS A 162 35.16 20.51 8.08
N GLY A 163 35.55 19.29 8.46
CA GLY A 163 35.99 18.94 9.81
C GLY A 163 34.90 18.87 10.89
N ARG A 164 33.70 19.44 10.67
CA ARG A 164 32.60 19.40 11.65
C ARG A 164 32.07 17.97 11.86
N LEU A 165 31.73 17.62 13.10
CA LEU A 165 30.99 16.40 13.42
C LEU A 165 29.50 16.60 13.19
N THR A 166 28.86 15.63 12.55
CA THR A 166 27.44 15.62 12.22
C THR A 166 26.70 14.62 13.10
N ARG A 167 25.56 15.05 13.67
CA ARG A 167 24.65 14.19 14.45
C ARG A 167 23.48 13.69 13.60
N PRO A 168 22.95 12.49 13.89
CA PRO A 168 21.71 12.01 13.27
C PRO A 168 20.56 13.00 13.40
N ALA A 169 19.68 13.04 12.40
CA ALA A 169 18.54 13.97 12.38
C ALA A 169 17.57 13.77 13.56
N SER A 170 17.50 12.56 14.12
CA SER A 170 16.65 12.22 15.26
C SER A 170 17.24 12.60 16.63
N THR A 171 18.39 13.25 16.68
CA THR A 171 19.10 13.56 17.93
C THR A 171 19.24 15.06 18.14
N THR A 172 19.11 15.49 19.41
CA THR A 172 19.19 16.90 19.79
C THR A 172 20.64 17.35 19.97
N VAL A 173 20.84 18.67 20.14
CA VAL A 173 22.18 19.22 20.44
C VAL A 173 22.67 18.72 21.81
N GLU A 174 21.77 18.62 22.78
CA GLU A 174 22.07 18.20 24.15
C GLU A 174 22.59 16.75 24.22
N GLN A 175 22.01 15.86 23.42
CA GLN A 175 22.45 14.47 23.31
C GLN A 175 23.83 14.33 22.64
N CYS A 176 24.25 15.34 21.87
CA CYS A 176 25.49 15.32 21.07
C CYS A 176 26.12 16.73 21.04
N PRO A 177 26.66 17.21 22.17
CA PRO A 177 27.25 18.54 22.24
C PRO A 177 28.42 18.67 21.25
N GLY A 178 28.60 19.86 20.68
CA GLY A 178 29.66 20.13 19.70
C GLY A 178 29.42 19.59 18.28
N THR A 179 28.19 19.14 17.98
CA THR A 179 27.83 18.61 16.64
C THR A 179 26.82 19.48 15.91
N VAL A 180 26.80 19.36 14.58
CA VAL A 180 25.81 19.99 13.70
C VAL A 180 24.84 18.96 13.13
N ALA A 181 23.62 19.37 12.78
CA ALA A 181 22.64 18.48 12.17
C ALA A 181 23.15 17.91 10.83
N ARG A 182 22.94 16.61 10.60
CA ARG A 182 23.29 15.92 9.36
C ARG A 182 22.19 16.13 8.31
N ALA A 183 22.55 16.77 7.21
CA ALA A 183 21.74 16.91 6.01
C ALA A 183 21.91 15.68 5.07
N ALA A 184 21.25 15.72 3.91
CA ALA A 184 21.32 14.65 2.92
C ALA A 184 22.77 14.39 2.45
N GLY A 185 23.06 13.14 2.08
CA GLY A 185 24.42 12.71 1.69
C GLY A 185 25.44 12.73 2.83
N GLY A 186 25.01 12.87 4.09
CA GLY A 186 25.89 12.82 5.26
C GLY A 186 26.76 14.07 5.46
N LYS A 187 26.30 15.21 4.94
CA LYS A 187 26.99 16.51 5.05
C LYS A 187 26.32 17.36 6.13
N CYS A 188 27.00 18.38 6.64
CA CYS A 188 26.34 19.45 7.39
C CYS A 188 25.54 20.36 6.44
N SER A 189 24.62 21.16 6.98
CA SER A 189 23.78 22.08 6.20
C SER A 189 24.60 22.95 5.23
N SER A 190 25.65 23.62 5.71
CA SER A 190 26.51 24.48 4.88
C SER A 190 27.22 23.72 3.74
N CYS A 191 27.78 22.53 4.01
CA CYS A 191 28.42 21.74 2.96
C CYS A 191 27.41 21.13 1.98
N HIS A 192 26.23 20.76 2.48
CA HIS A 192 25.14 20.30 1.64
C HIS A 192 24.71 21.42 0.69
N GLU A 193 24.44 22.61 1.24
CA GLU A 193 24.04 23.81 0.49
C GLU A 193 25.07 24.21 -0.55
N LYS A 194 26.37 24.24 -0.21
CA LYS A 194 27.45 24.47 -1.20
C LYS A 194 27.46 23.43 -2.32
N THR A 195 27.09 22.17 -2.02
CA THR A 195 27.04 21.13 -3.05
C THR A 195 25.77 21.23 -3.88
N SER A 196 24.63 21.54 -3.27
CA SER A 196 23.36 21.70 -3.97
C SER A 196 23.31 23.01 -4.77
N SER A 197 23.95 24.08 -4.31
CA SER A 197 24.04 25.35 -5.03
C SER A 197 24.96 25.25 -6.25
N ARG A 198 26.05 24.47 -6.20
CA ARG A 198 26.82 24.10 -7.42
C ARG A 198 26.00 23.32 -8.45
N ARG A 199 24.94 22.65 -8.00
CA ARG A 199 23.96 21.98 -8.88
C ARG A 199 22.80 22.90 -9.26
N ALA A 200 22.63 24.02 -8.58
CA ALA A 200 21.68 25.04 -8.98
C ALA A 200 22.26 25.77 -10.20
N ILE A 201 21.40 25.94 -11.20
CA ILE A 201 21.68 26.77 -12.36
C ILE A 201 21.49 28.20 -11.91
N ASN A 202 22.55 29.01 -11.95
CA ASN A 202 22.49 30.44 -11.68
C ASN A 202 21.75 31.18 -12.82
N ASP A 203 21.40 32.45 -12.60
CA ASP A 203 20.59 33.20 -13.57
C ASP A 203 21.30 33.42 -14.92
N ASP A 204 22.64 33.51 -14.92
CA ASP A 204 23.41 33.66 -16.16
C ASP A 204 23.49 32.34 -16.95
N GLU A 205 23.69 31.20 -16.29
CA GLU A 205 23.59 29.88 -16.92
C GLU A 205 22.16 29.62 -17.39
N LEU A 206 21.13 30.10 -16.68
CA LEU A 206 19.74 30.02 -17.12
C LEU A 206 19.52 30.80 -18.41
N LYS A 207 19.99 32.05 -18.49
CA LYS A 207 19.94 32.86 -19.72
C LYS A 207 20.65 32.16 -20.87
N ARG A 208 21.84 31.60 -20.62
CA ARG A 208 22.59 30.86 -21.65
C ARG A 208 21.87 29.61 -22.14
N ILE A 209 21.19 28.89 -21.24
CA ILE A 209 20.36 27.73 -21.58
C ILE A 209 19.19 28.15 -22.49
N VAL A 210 18.52 29.26 -22.17
CA VAL A 210 17.41 29.78 -22.99
C VAL A 210 17.91 30.20 -24.37
N GLU A 211 19.01 30.95 -24.44
CA GLU A 211 19.61 31.38 -25.72
C GLU A 211 19.98 30.18 -26.60
N LEU A 212 20.65 29.15 -26.05
CA LEU A 212 20.98 27.94 -26.81
C LEU A 212 19.71 27.21 -27.28
N TYR A 213 18.65 27.21 -26.48
CA TYR A 213 17.39 26.60 -26.87
C TYR A 213 16.71 27.36 -28.01
N ASP A 214 16.71 28.69 -27.96
CA ASP A 214 16.15 29.56 -29.00
C ASP A 214 16.90 29.44 -30.33
N THR A 215 18.21 29.14 -30.29
CA THR A 215 18.99 28.80 -31.50
C THR A 215 18.66 27.41 -32.09
N GLY A 216 17.75 26.65 -31.47
CA GLY A 216 17.27 25.36 -31.95
C GLY A 216 18.04 24.14 -31.41
N LEU A 217 18.92 24.30 -30.42
CA LEU A 217 19.58 23.14 -29.80
C LEU A 217 18.60 22.39 -28.89
N THR A 218 18.67 21.06 -28.95
CA THR A 218 17.86 20.20 -28.09
C THR A 218 18.43 20.16 -26.66
N ALA A 219 17.57 19.96 -25.65
CA ALA A 219 18.01 19.89 -24.24
C ALA A 219 19.16 18.88 -23.96
N PRO A 220 19.27 17.72 -24.64
CA PRO A 220 20.44 16.85 -24.53
C PRO A 220 21.74 17.50 -25.04
N GLN A 221 21.71 18.16 -26.19
CA GLN A 221 22.88 18.85 -26.77
C GLN A 221 23.34 20.00 -25.87
N ILE A 222 22.40 20.80 -25.37
CA ILE A 222 22.68 21.85 -24.38
C ILE A 222 23.31 21.25 -23.12
N GLY A 223 22.78 20.12 -22.65
CA GLY A 223 23.31 19.42 -21.49
C GLY A 223 24.76 18.93 -21.70
N GLU A 224 25.05 18.35 -22.84
CA GLU A 224 26.41 17.93 -23.20
C GLU A 224 27.37 19.13 -23.26
N GLN A 225 26.95 20.22 -23.90
CA GLN A 225 27.75 21.44 -24.02
C GLN A 225 28.03 22.13 -22.68
N LEU A 226 27.06 22.13 -21.76
CA LEU A 226 27.18 22.77 -20.45
C LEU A 226 27.61 21.80 -19.32
N GLY A 227 27.85 20.53 -19.63
CA GLY A 227 28.16 19.51 -18.61
C GLY A 227 27.01 19.25 -17.62
N ARG A 228 25.76 19.41 -18.06
CA ARG A 228 24.54 19.20 -17.27
C ARG A 228 23.73 18.03 -17.81
N THR A 229 22.95 17.40 -16.94
CA THR A 229 22.01 16.36 -17.40
C THR A 229 20.86 17.01 -18.18
N SER A 230 20.33 16.33 -19.20
CA SER A 230 19.19 16.86 -19.98
C SER A 230 17.96 17.14 -19.11
N LYS A 231 17.78 16.41 -18.00
CA LYS A 231 16.72 16.66 -17.01
C LYS A 231 16.89 18.03 -16.34
N THR A 232 18.12 18.37 -15.98
CA THR A 232 18.48 19.66 -15.36
C THR A 232 18.17 20.81 -16.33
N ILE A 233 18.54 20.67 -17.61
CA ILE A 233 18.23 21.67 -18.65
C ILE A 233 16.72 21.87 -18.83
N ARG A 234 15.93 20.78 -18.92
CA ARG A 234 14.46 20.90 -19.03
C ARG A 234 13.84 21.62 -17.84
N THR A 235 14.25 21.27 -16.63
CA THR A 235 13.77 21.92 -15.41
C THR A 235 14.13 23.41 -15.40
N ALA A 236 15.27 23.77 -15.96
CA ALA A 236 15.68 25.16 -16.11
C ALA A 236 14.80 25.91 -17.12
N LEU A 237 14.56 25.33 -18.30
CA LEU A 237 13.66 25.90 -19.31
C LEU A 237 12.22 26.06 -18.77
N ASP A 238 11.70 25.06 -18.05
CA ASP A 238 10.39 25.13 -17.40
C ASP A 238 10.33 26.28 -16.38
N ARG A 239 11.38 26.46 -15.57
CA ARG A 239 11.49 27.56 -14.60
C ARG A 239 11.63 28.93 -15.27
N ALA A 240 12.23 29.00 -16.45
CA ALA A 240 12.29 30.21 -17.27
C ALA A 240 10.96 30.52 -17.99
N GLY A 241 9.94 29.64 -17.87
CA GLY A 241 8.67 29.81 -18.57
C GLY A 241 8.73 29.54 -20.07
N VAL A 242 9.81 28.92 -20.57
CA VAL A 242 9.96 28.61 -21.99
C VAL A 242 9.11 27.40 -22.33
N THR A 243 8.12 27.60 -23.20
CA THR A 243 7.27 26.51 -23.69
C THR A 243 8.11 25.58 -24.57
N ARG A 244 8.26 24.32 -24.17
CA ARG A 244 9.09 23.35 -24.89
C ARG A 244 8.43 22.98 -26.23
N VAL A 245 8.99 23.49 -27.33
CA VAL A 245 8.54 23.22 -28.70
C VAL A 245 8.80 21.76 -29.08
N ASP A 246 9.84 21.16 -28.50
CA ASP A 246 10.21 19.77 -28.77
C ASP A 246 9.33 18.78 -28.02
N GLY A 247 8.42 18.10 -28.74
CA GLY A 247 7.81 16.84 -28.29
C GLY A 247 8.85 15.75 -27.95
N ARG A 248 10.10 15.93 -28.42
CA ARG A 248 11.30 15.12 -28.09
C ARG A 248 11.75 15.27 -26.63
N SER A 249 11.38 16.37 -25.97
CA SER A 249 11.82 16.70 -24.61
C SER A 249 10.98 16.04 -23.51
N LEU A 250 9.76 15.60 -23.83
CA LEU A 250 8.80 15.10 -22.84
C LEU A 250 8.97 13.61 -22.50
N ARG A 251 9.59 12.81 -23.37
CA ARG A 251 9.79 11.37 -23.12
C ARG A 251 11.26 11.07 -22.89
N SER A 252 11.54 10.44 -21.76
CA SER A 252 12.85 9.92 -21.36
C SER A 252 13.48 9.09 -22.48
N GLY A 253 14.52 9.64 -23.11
CA GLY A 253 15.65 8.89 -23.69
C GLY A 253 15.47 8.25 -25.07
N GLY A 254 14.26 8.21 -25.64
CA GLY A 254 14.07 7.72 -27.00
C GLY A 254 14.18 8.86 -28.01
N ARG A 255 15.11 8.79 -28.98
CA ARG A 255 14.98 9.55 -30.24
C ARG A 255 13.57 9.27 -30.79
N PRO A 256 12.76 10.29 -31.11
CA PRO A 256 11.46 10.04 -31.74
C PRO A 256 11.73 9.25 -33.02
N LYS A 257 11.16 8.04 -33.12
CA LYS A 257 11.25 7.29 -34.35
C LYS A 257 10.59 8.10 -35.46
N THR A 258 11.32 8.35 -36.52
CA THR A 258 10.90 8.92 -37.79
C THR A 258 10.55 7.79 -38.76
N ALA A 259 9.90 8.10 -39.88
CA ALA A 259 9.60 7.09 -40.90
C ALA A 259 10.87 6.42 -41.47
N ASN A 260 12.03 7.08 -41.32
CA ASN A 260 13.32 6.61 -41.81
C ASN A 260 14.08 5.70 -40.84
N ASP A 261 13.61 5.55 -39.58
CA ASP A 261 14.31 4.75 -38.58
C ASP A 261 14.03 3.24 -38.73
N ASP A 262 13.02 2.86 -39.51
CA ASP A 262 12.74 1.47 -39.86
C ASP A 262 13.16 1.22 -41.32
N PRO A 263 13.69 0.02 -41.66
CA PRO A 263 14.03 -0.29 -43.05
C PRO A 263 12.83 -0.07 -43.98
N PRO A 264 13.02 0.58 -45.15
CA PRO A 264 11.90 0.93 -46.03
C PRO A 264 11.12 -0.30 -46.50
N ASP A 265 11.81 -1.42 -46.71
CA ASP A 265 11.19 -2.70 -47.09
C ASP A 265 10.32 -3.27 -45.98
N LEU A 266 10.75 -3.14 -44.71
CA LEU A 266 9.98 -3.56 -43.55
C LEU A 266 8.72 -2.69 -43.42
N ALA A 267 8.86 -1.38 -43.56
CA ALA A 267 7.74 -0.45 -43.50
C ALA A 267 6.69 -0.77 -44.58
N LYS A 268 7.14 -0.99 -45.82
CA LYS A 268 6.29 -1.38 -46.94
C LYS A 268 5.57 -2.71 -46.68
N ALA A 269 6.29 -3.74 -46.24
CA ALA A 269 5.69 -5.05 -45.94
C ALA A 269 4.61 -4.96 -44.84
N VAL A 270 4.83 -4.14 -43.81
CA VAL A 270 3.86 -3.90 -42.75
C VAL A 270 2.60 -3.20 -43.27
N VAL A 271 2.76 -2.19 -44.14
CA VAL A 271 1.65 -1.46 -44.76
C VAL A 271 0.85 -2.40 -45.67
N ASP A 272 1.51 -3.16 -46.55
CA ASP A 272 0.87 -4.09 -47.49
C ASP A 272 0.11 -5.21 -46.74
N ALA A 273 0.69 -5.76 -45.67
CA ALA A 273 0.03 -6.76 -44.85
C ALA A 273 -1.21 -6.22 -44.15
N TYR A 274 -1.17 -4.96 -43.71
CA TYR A 274 -2.28 -4.30 -43.04
C TYR A 274 -3.42 -3.95 -44.01
N THR A 275 -3.09 -3.44 -45.20
CA THR A 275 -4.08 -3.16 -46.26
C THR A 275 -4.71 -4.45 -46.80
N ALA A 276 -3.99 -5.57 -46.81
CA ALA A 276 -4.53 -6.90 -47.06
C ALA A 276 -5.46 -7.44 -45.94
N GLY A 277 -5.69 -6.67 -44.89
CA GLY A 277 -6.68 -6.95 -43.86
C GLY A 277 -6.17 -7.70 -42.62
N LYS A 278 -4.87 -8.03 -42.56
CA LYS A 278 -4.27 -8.69 -41.38
C LYS A 278 -4.35 -7.79 -40.15
N THR A 279 -4.51 -8.40 -38.98
CA THR A 279 -4.48 -7.66 -37.70
C THR A 279 -3.04 -7.29 -37.31
N ILE A 280 -2.86 -6.29 -36.45
CA ILE A 280 -1.54 -5.87 -35.96
C ILE A 280 -0.78 -7.03 -35.29
N THR A 281 -1.50 -7.91 -34.57
CA THR A 281 -0.92 -9.10 -33.94
C THR A 281 -0.50 -10.16 -34.96
N GLN A 282 -1.25 -10.33 -36.05
CA GLN A 282 -0.85 -11.20 -37.16
C GLN A 282 0.37 -10.63 -37.89
N ILE A 283 0.46 -9.32 -38.06
CA ILE A 283 1.62 -8.65 -38.66
C ILE A 283 2.89 -8.90 -37.83
N GLU A 284 2.81 -8.74 -36.52
CA GLU A 284 3.89 -9.08 -35.58
C GLU A 284 4.36 -10.53 -35.75
N GLN A 285 3.44 -11.49 -35.88
CA GLN A 285 3.76 -12.91 -36.00
C GLN A 285 4.29 -13.31 -37.39
N THR A 286 3.93 -12.57 -38.45
CA THR A 286 4.21 -12.98 -39.84
C THR A 286 5.37 -12.25 -40.48
N ILE A 287 5.70 -11.03 -40.05
CA ILE A 287 6.75 -10.22 -40.67
C ILE A 287 8.01 -10.22 -39.79
N PRO A 288 9.12 -10.83 -40.25
CA PRO A 288 10.37 -10.82 -39.49
C PRO A 288 10.90 -9.38 -39.35
N GLY A 289 11.40 -9.04 -38.17
CA GLY A 289 11.87 -7.67 -37.84
C GLY A 289 10.84 -6.82 -37.08
N VAL A 290 9.57 -7.22 -37.05
CA VAL A 290 8.56 -6.59 -36.19
C VAL A 290 8.62 -7.18 -34.79
N GLY A 291 9.39 -6.56 -33.89
CA GLY A 291 9.57 -7.09 -32.53
C GLY A 291 8.35 -7.03 -31.58
N SER A 292 7.27 -6.32 -31.93
CA SER A 292 6.02 -6.32 -31.15
C SER A 292 4.84 -5.72 -31.93
N ALA A 293 3.59 -5.98 -31.51
CA ALA A 293 2.39 -5.29 -32.02
C ALA A 293 2.49 -3.75 -31.87
N THR A 294 3.11 -3.27 -30.79
CA THR A 294 3.34 -1.84 -30.58
C THR A 294 4.33 -1.29 -31.62
N HIS A 295 5.32 -2.10 -32.01
CA HIS A 295 6.27 -1.73 -33.08
C HIS A 295 5.56 -1.60 -34.43
N ALA A 296 4.77 -2.60 -34.83
CA ALA A 296 3.96 -2.54 -36.06
C ALA A 296 3.01 -1.34 -36.08
N ARG A 297 2.29 -1.11 -34.98
CA ARG A 297 1.41 0.08 -34.85
C ARG A 297 2.19 1.38 -35.03
N GLY A 298 3.39 1.46 -34.45
CA GLY A 298 4.28 2.62 -34.62
C GLY A 298 4.68 2.85 -36.08
N ILE A 299 5.03 1.79 -36.81
CA ILE A 299 5.37 1.84 -38.24
C ILE A 299 4.18 2.36 -39.05
N LEU A 300 2.98 1.79 -38.85
CA LEU A 300 1.75 2.20 -39.54
C LEU A 300 1.40 3.68 -39.29
N MET A 301 1.51 4.14 -38.04
CA MET A 301 1.27 5.55 -37.70
C MET A 301 2.28 6.49 -38.36
N ARG A 302 3.57 6.11 -38.43
CA ARG A 302 4.61 6.90 -39.10
C ARG A 302 4.46 6.91 -40.62
N ALA A 303 3.92 5.83 -41.19
CA ALA A 303 3.57 5.74 -42.61
C ALA A 303 2.27 6.49 -42.98
N GLY A 304 1.58 7.11 -42.00
CA GLY A 304 0.34 7.86 -42.24
C GLY A 304 -0.89 6.98 -42.50
N VAL A 305 -0.82 5.67 -42.20
CA VAL A 305 -1.96 4.76 -42.39
C VAL A 305 -3.01 5.01 -41.30
N SER A 306 -4.24 5.31 -41.71
CA SER A 306 -5.38 5.44 -40.78
C SER A 306 -5.67 4.09 -40.10
N MET A 307 -5.54 4.06 -38.78
CA MET A 307 -5.78 2.84 -37.99
C MET A 307 -7.25 2.43 -38.05
N ARG A 308 -7.50 1.12 -38.15
CA ARG A 308 -8.83 0.53 -38.04
C ARG A 308 -9.32 0.83 -36.64
N PRO A 309 -10.58 1.28 -36.47
CA PRO A 309 -11.12 1.51 -35.15
C PRO A 309 -10.96 0.24 -34.30
N PRO A 310 -10.61 0.38 -33.01
CA PRO A 310 -10.50 -0.78 -32.15
C PRO A 310 -11.84 -1.53 -32.17
N ALA A 311 -11.77 -2.87 -32.24
CA ALA A 311 -12.97 -3.71 -32.21
C ALA A 311 -13.81 -3.49 -30.95
N ASN A 312 -13.16 -3.05 -29.87
CA ASN A 312 -13.83 -2.65 -28.64
C ASN A 312 -14.32 -1.21 -28.79
N LYS A 313 -15.64 -1.03 -28.84
CA LYS A 313 -16.25 0.29 -28.64
C LYS A 313 -15.74 0.86 -27.31
N PRO A 314 -15.26 2.12 -27.27
CA PRO A 314 -14.93 2.76 -26.01
C PRO A 314 -16.15 2.68 -25.08
N THR A 315 -15.89 2.47 -23.80
CA THR A 315 -16.97 2.37 -22.80
C THR A 315 -17.69 3.72 -22.73
N ASP A 316 -18.89 3.75 -23.28
CA ASP A 316 -19.83 4.84 -23.08
C ASP A 316 -20.35 4.81 -21.64
N LEU A 317 -20.15 5.89 -20.89
CA LEU A 317 -20.60 6.01 -19.50
C LEU A 317 -22.13 5.91 -19.41
N ASP A 318 -22.84 6.41 -20.41
CA ASP A 318 -24.31 6.34 -20.46
C ASP A 318 -24.79 4.92 -20.74
N ALA A 319 -24.05 4.16 -21.55
CA ALA A 319 -24.32 2.74 -21.74
C ALA A 319 -24.08 1.93 -20.47
N ARG A 320 -23.08 2.31 -19.66
CA ARG A 320 -22.83 1.67 -18.36
C ARG A 320 -23.98 1.92 -17.39
N ALA A 321 -24.44 3.16 -17.25
CA ALA A 321 -25.58 3.49 -16.38
C ALA A 321 -26.86 2.75 -16.82
N ARG A 322 -27.15 2.73 -18.13
CA ARG A 322 -28.29 1.98 -18.69
C ARG A 322 -28.19 0.48 -18.47
N ALA A 323 -26.99 -0.10 -18.55
CA ALA A 323 -26.79 -1.53 -18.28
C ALA A 323 -27.14 -1.90 -16.82
N VAL A 324 -26.76 -1.05 -15.86
CA VAL A 324 -27.10 -1.25 -14.44
C VAL A 324 -28.60 -1.09 -14.23
N GLN A 325 -29.21 -0.06 -14.81
CA GLN A 325 -30.65 0.18 -14.71
C GLN A 325 -31.48 -0.97 -15.29
N LEU A 326 -31.10 -1.50 -16.46
CA LEU A 326 -31.76 -2.67 -17.05
C LEU A 326 -31.61 -3.90 -16.16
N ALA A 327 -30.44 -4.10 -15.54
CA ALA A 327 -30.21 -5.24 -14.65
C ALA A 327 -31.03 -5.17 -13.35
N THR A 328 -31.35 -3.97 -12.84
CA THR A 328 -32.16 -3.80 -11.62
C THR A 328 -33.66 -3.78 -11.88
N GLN A 329 -34.09 -3.21 -13.02
CA GLN A 329 -35.52 -3.03 -13.32
C GLN A 329 -36.14 -4.21 -14.08
N THR A 330 -35.33 -5.03 -14.75
CA THR A 330 -35.82 -6.12 -15.61
C THR A 330 -35.11 -7.42 -15.26
N ASN A 331 -35.83 -8.55 -15.33
CA ASN A 331 -35.24 -9.89 -15.19
C ASN A 331 -34.48 -10.32 -16.47
N LEU A 332 -33.79 -9.39 -17.14
CA LEU A 332 -33.01 -9.67 -18.33
C LEU A 332 -31.66 -10.26 -17.96
N THR A 333 -31.25 -11.29 -18.70
CA THR A 333 -29.91 -11.86 -18.56
C THR A 333 -28.86 -10.87 -19.07
N HIS A 334 -27.63 -10.93 -18.53
CA HIS A 334 -26.53 -10.05 -18.97
C HIS A 334 -26.23 -10.13 -20.47
N SER A 335 -26.54 -11.27 -21.11
CA SER A 335 -26.38 -11.46 -22.55
C SER A 335 -27.40 -10.64 -23.33
N GLN A 336 -28.66 -10.61 -22.89
CA GLN A 336 -29.72 -9.82 -23.51
C GLN A 336 -29.47 -8.31 -23.36
N ILE A 337 -29.04 -7.88 -22.17
CA ILE A 337 -28.63 -6.48 -21.92
C ILE A 337 -27.47 -6.10 -22.84
N GLY A 338 -26.49 -6.99 -23.02
CA GLY A 338 -25.36 -6.79 -23.92
C GLY A 338 -25.79 -6.69 -25.39
N ALA A 339 -26.69 -7.56 -25.85
CA ALA A 339 -27.24 -7.52 -27.21
C ALA A 339 -27.99 -6.19 -27.47
N GLN A 340 -28.78 -5.72 -26.50
CA GLN A 340 -29.54 -4.47 -26.61
C GLN A 340 -28.64 -3.24 -26.65
N LEU A 341 -27.55 -3.23 -25.87
CA LEU A 341 -26.62 -2.08 -25.79
C LEU A 341 -25.45 -2.18 -26.79
N GLY A 342 -25.29 -3.31 -27.48
CA GLY A 342 -24.19 -3.55 -28.41
C GLY A 342 -22.83 -3.79 -27.72
N TYR A 343 -22.83 -4.42 -26.54
CA TYR A 343 -21.64 -4.79 -25.77
C TYR A 343 -21.58 -6.29 -25.47
N ALA A 344 -20.37 -6.83 -25.32
CA ALA A 344 -20.21 -8.23 -24.92
C ALA A 344 -20.74 -8.49 -23.49
N GLN A 345 -21.33 -9.66 -23.26
CA GLN A 345 -21.88 -10.09 -21.96
C GLN A 345 -20.89 -9.94 -20.80
N THR A 346 -19.60 -10.21 -21.03
CA THR A 346 -18.55 -10.08 -20.01
C THR A 346 -18.32 -8.62 -19.59
N THR A 347 -18.54 -7.67 -20.50
CA THR A 347 -18.45 -6.23 -20.22
C THR A 347 -19.60 -5.79 -19.34
N ILE A 348 -20.83 -6.20 -19.68
CA ILE A 348 -22.03 -5.95 -18.87
C ILE A 348 -21.89 -6.57 -17.47
N SER A 349 -21.49 -7.84 -17.40
CA SER A 349 -21.24 -8.54 -16.11
C SER A 349 -20.17 -7.87 -15.25
N ARG A 350 -19.19 -7.20 -15.87
CA ARG A 350 -18.18 -6.42 -15.13
C ARG A 350 -18.77 -5.11 -14.62
N TRP A 351 -19.51 -4.38 -15.45
CA TRP A 351 -20.12 -3.10 -15.06
C TRP A 351 -21.10 -3.25 -13.90
N ILE A 352 -21.93 -4.30 -13.90
CA ILE A 352 -22.88 -4.60 -12.82
C ILE A 352 -22.13 -4.95 -11.54
N ARG A 353 -21.13 -5.86 -11.59
CA ARG A 353 -20.33 -6.21 -10.40
C ARG A 353 -19.58 -5.03 -9.78
N GLU A 354 -19.04 -4.14 -10.62
CA GLU A 354 -18.38 -2.92 -10.13
C GLU A 354 -19.36 -1.91 -9.51
N HIS A 355 -20.64 -1.96 -9.90
CA HIS A 355 -21.69 -1.15 -9.30
C HIS A 355 -22.19 -1.73 -7.96
N ASP A 356 -22.41 -3.05 -7.89
CA ASP A 356 -22.87 -3.74 -6.66
C ASP A 356 -21.78 -3.79 -5.58
N HIS A 357 -20.53 -3.74 -6.00
CA HIS A 357 -19.37 -3.62 -5.13
C HIS A 357 -18.60 -2.38 -5.54
N PRO A 358 -19.07 -1.18 -5.17
CA PRO A 358 -18.30 0.03 -5.42
C PRO A 358 -16.97 -0.14 -4.71
N THR A 359 -15.93 -0.44 -5.49
CA THR A 359 -14.57 -0.46 -4.97
C THR A 359 -14.38 0.87 -4.26
N THR A 360 -14.02 0.84 -2.98
CA THR A 360 -14.12 1.92 -1.98
C THR A 360 -13.38 3.22 -2.38
N THR A 361 -12.75 3.25 -3.54
CA THR A 361 -12.00 4.37 -4.12
C THR A 361 -12.87 5.51 -4.67
N ASN A 362 -14.17 5.32 -4.90
CA ASN A 362 -15.01 6.34 -5.58
C ASN A 362 -16.21 6.87 -4.78
N VAL A 363 -16.34 6.55 -3.48
CA VAL A 363 -17.40 7.13 -2.62
C VAL A 363 -16.79 8.24 -1.77
N ALA A 364 -16.55 9.40 -2.36
CA ALA A 364 -16.35 10.64 -1.63
C ALA A 364 -16.98 11.79 -2.41
N LEU A 365 -17.74 12.61 -1.69
CA LEU A 365 -18.51 13.80 -2.13
C LEU A 365 -19.89 13.54 -2.75
N ALA A 366 -20.85 13.18 -1.91
CA ALA A 366 -22.18 13.81 -1.90
C ALA A 366 -22.89 13.43 -0.59
N ASP A 367 -22.78 14.27 0.45
CA ASP A 367 -23.93 14.63 1.28
C ASP A 367 -23.52 15.69 2.30
N THR A 368 -24.02 16.91 2.07
CA THR A 368 -24.07 18.00 3.03
C THR A 368 -25.51 18.01 3.55
N ALA A 369 -25.75 17.53 4.77
CA ALA A 369 -27.05 17.67 5.43
C ALA A 369 -27.09 18.96 6.28
N PRO A 370 -28.15 19.78 6.19
CA PRO A 370 -28.31 21.02 6.97
C PRO A 370 -28.86 20.73 8.39
N PRO A 371 -28.79 21.70 9.32
CA PRO A 371 -29.20 21.51 10.71
C PRO A 371 -30.71 21.72 10.86
N ALA A 372 -31.38 20.83 11.59
CA ALA A 372 -32.71 21.08 12.11
C ALA A 372 -32.82 20.63 13.57
N THR A 373 -33.00 21.64 14.40
CA THR A 373 -33.64 21.64 15.72
C THR A 373 -34.96 20.87 15.74
N HIS A 374 -35.19 20.03 16.76
CA HIS A 374 -36.37 20.04 17.64
C HIS A 374 -36.36 18.82 18.57
N ALA A 375 -36.47 19.07 19.88
CA ALA A 375 -36.94 18.09 20.86
C ALA A 375 -38.47 17.90 20.72
N PRO A 376 -39.01 16.73 21.12
CA PRO A 376 -39.88 16.74 22.30
C PRO A 376 -39.77 15.51 23.22
N ALA A 377 -40.52 15.64 24.33
CA ALA A 377 -40.64 14.90 25.57
C ALA A 377 -41.13 13.42 25.46
N PRO A 378 -41.14 12.64 26.58
CA PRO A 378 -41.32 11.20 26.59
C PRO A 378 -42.80 10.77 26.73
N ALA A 379 -43.12 9.58 26.24
CA ALA A 379 -44.39 8.89 26.54
C ALA A 379 -44.14 7.38 26.72
N ASP A 380 -44.53 6.94 27.92
CA ASP A 380 -45.16 5.69 28.35
C ASP A 380 -45.08 4.40 27.51
N GLY A 381 -44.56 3.38 28.19
CA GLY A 381 -45.05 2.01 28.35
C GLY A 381 -45.92 1.34 27.29
N ASP A 382 -45.45 0.18 26.82
CA ASP A 382 -46.29 -1.01 26.68
C ASP A 382 -45.42 -2.28 26.84
N ASP A 383 -45.87 -3.15 27.74
CA ASP A 383 -45.30 -4.45 28.08
C ASP A 383 -45.44 -5.44 26.90
N VAL A 384 -44.31 -6.02 26.48
CA VAL A 384 -44.30 -7.22 25.62
C VAL A 384 -43.47 -8.29 26.34
N GLU A 385 -44.18 -9.09 27.13
CA GLU A 385 -43.67 -10.28 27.80
C GLU A 385 -43.49 -11.39 26.74
N ALA A 386 -42.26 -11.52 26.24
CA ALA A 386 -41.88 -12.59 25.32
C ALA A 386 -41.34 -13.78 26.11
N ASP A 387 -42.12 -14.87 26.13
CA ASP A 387 -41.76 -16.18 26.67
C ASP A 387 -40.48 -16.72 26.00
N LEU A 388 -39.35 -16.64 26.70
CA LEU A 388 -38.08 -17.25 26.31
C LEU A 388 -37.93 -18.61 26.99
N PRO A 389 -37.47 -19.65 26.26
CA PRO A 389 -37.36 -20.99 26.81
C PRO A 389 -36.35 -21.05 27.98
N PRO A 390 -36.63 -21.84 29.04
CA PRO A 390 -35.89 -21.82 30.30
C PRO A 390 -34.39 -22.18 30.18
N GLU A 391 -33.97 -22.81 29.08
CA GLU A 391 -32.55 -23.12 28.83
C GLU A 391 -31.70 -21.88 28.46
N LEU A 392 -32.29 -20.84 27.85
CA LEU A 392 -31.59 -19.58 27.53
C LEU A 392 -31.45 -18.65 28.73
N LEU A 393 -32.39 -18.71 29.68
CA LEU A 393 -32.36 -17.96 30.93
C LEU A 393 -31.24 -18.45 31.88
N ALA A 394 -30.95 -19.77 31.86
CA ALA A 394 -29.86 -20.34 32.65
C ALA A 394 -28.46 -19.91 32.14
N LEU A 395 -28.26 -19.85 30.82
CA LEU A 395 -26.98 -19.45 30.20
C LEU A 395 -26.73 -17.93 30.22
N ALA A 396 -27.78 -17.11 30.12
CA ALA A 396 -27.68 -15.66 30.29
C ALA A 396 -27.34 -15.28 31.75
N SER A 397 -27.81 -16.06 32.74
CA SER A 397 -27.57 -15.76 34.16
C SER A 397 -26.12 -15.93 34.60
N SER A 398 -25.37 -16.89 34.05
CA SER A 398 -23.98 -17.15 34.48
C SER A 398 -23.00 -16.14 33.87
N SER A 399 -23.22 -15.77 32.61
CA SER A 399 -22.39 -14.81 31.88
C SER A 399 -22.69 -13.37 32.33
N ALA A 400 -23.95 -13.02 32.60
CA ALA A 400 -24.29 -11.71 33.18
C ALA A 400 -23.72 -11.54 34.61
N ARG A 401 -23.75 -12.58 35.45
CA ARG A 401 -23.16 -12.52 36.80
C ARG A 401 -21.64 -12.32 36.78
N ALA A 402 -20.94 -12.96 35.84
CA ALA A 402 -19.49 -12.78 35.69
C ALA A 402 -19.13 -11.35 35.25
N VAL A 403 -19.91 -10.75 34.36
CA VAL A 403 -19.71 -9.35 33.92
C VAL A 403 -20.02 -8.37 35.05
N VAL A 404 -21.11 -8.57 35.80
CA VAL A 404 -21.45 -7.72 36.94
C VAL A 404 -20.41 -7.82 38.06
N SER A 405 -19.90 -9.02 38.37
CA SER A 405 -18.81 -9.20 39.34
C SER A 405 -17.54 -8.44 38.92
N SER A 406 -17.15 -8.55 37.65
CA SER A 406 -15.98 -7.84 37.11
C SER A 406 -16.14 -6.32 37.17
N LEU A 407 -17.35 -5.79 36.91
CA LEU A 407 -17.65 -4.37 37.03
C LEU A 407 -17.62 -3.88 38.49
N LEU A 408 -18.08 -4.69 39.44
CA LEU A 408 -17.99 -4.36 40.87
C LEU A 408 -16.55 -4.38 41.38
N ASP A 409 -15.72 -5.33 40.95
CA ASP A 409 -14.29 -5.38 41.29
C ASP A 409 -13.54 -4.17 40.70
N ALA A 410 -13.86 -3.77 39.47
CA ALA A 410 -13.32 -2.57 38.84
C ALA A 410 -13.75 -1.28 39.58
N ALA A 411 -15.00 -1.20 40.02
CA ALA A 411 -15.50 -0.08 40.83
C ALA A 411 -14.82 0.00 42.21
N ALA A 412 -14.59 -1.15 42.85
CA ALA A 412 -13.86 -1.23 44.12
C ALA A 412 -12.39 -0.79 43.96
N ALA A 413 -11.73 -1.20 42.87
CA ALA A 413 -10.37 -0.75 42.56
C ALA A 413 -10.30 0.77 42.33
N LEU A 414 -11.29 1.35 41.62
CA LEU A 414 -11.38 2.80 41.42
C LEU A 414 -11.59 3.55 42.75
N ALA A 415 -12.42 3.02 43.66
CA ALA A 415 -12.62 3.59 44.99
C ALA A 415 -11.38 3.49 45.89
N GLU A 416 -10.54 2.47 45.71
CA GLU A 416 -9.25 2.37 46.41
C GLU A 416 -8.23 3.36 45.83
N THR A 417 -8.21 3.56 44.50
CA THR A 417 -7.36 4.58 43.88
C THR A 417 -7.77 5.99 44.29
N SER A 418 -9.07 6.30 44.41
CA SER A 418 -9.52 7.62 44.87
C SER A 418 -9.11 7.89 46.32
N ARG A 419 -9.14 6.87 47.19
CA ARG A 419 -8.63 6.96 48.57
C ARG A 419 -7.12 7.24 48.61
N HIS A 420 -6.32 6.56 47.78
CA HIS A 420 -4.88 6.85 47.69
C HIS A 420 -4.59 8.27 47.18
N VAL A 421 -5.35 8.77 46.20
CA VAL A 421 -5.21 10.15 45.72
C VAL A 421 -5.56 11.15 46.83
N ALA A 422 -6.63 10.91 47.61
CA ALA A 422 -6.98 11.76 48.74
C ALA A 422 -5.89 11.78 49.83
N VAL A 423 -5.25 10.64 50.12
CA VAL A 423 -4.10 10.56 51.04
C VAL A 423 -2.91 11.33 50.49
N LEU A 424 -2.60 11.24 49.20
CA LEU A 424 -1.51 11.99 48.59
C LEU A 424 -1.76 13.50 48.61
N VAL A 425 -3.00 13.95 48.35
CA VAL A 425 -3.40 15.37 48.41
C VAL A 425 -3.28 15.91 49.84
N THR A 426 -3.70 15.15 50.85
CA THR A 426 -3.54 15.56 52.25
C THR A 426 -2.08 15.59 52.70
N GLN A 427 -1.26 14.63 52.27
CA GLN A 427 0.18 14.65 52.54
C GLN A 427 0.89 15.82 51.85
N THR A 428 0.56 16.11 50.60
CA THR A 428 1.14 17.27 49.88
C THR A 428 0.72 18.59 50.51
N ARG A 429 -0.54 18.73 50.94
CA ARG A 429 -0.99 19.92 51.68
C ARG A 429 -0.23 20.10 53.01
N ALA A 430 -0.03 19.03 53.78
CA ALA A 430 0.75 19.10 55.03
C ALA A 430 2.21 19.51 54.79
N VAL A 431 2.82 19.08 53.68
CA VAL A 431 4.18 19.51 53.29
C VAL A 431 4.19 20.98 52.86
N LEU A 432 3.18 21.45 52.11
CA LEU A 432 3.08 22.85 51.71
C LEU A 432 2.86 23.79 52.90
N ASP A 433 2.06 23.38 53.88
CA ASP A 433 1.84 24.13 55.13
C ASP A 433 3.15 24.24 55.96
N GLN A 434 3.96 23.17 56.01
CA GLN A 434 5.29 23.21 56.66
C GLN A 434 6.28 24.15 55.97
N LEU A 435 6.09 24.39 54.67
CA LEU A 435 6.95 25.27 53.88
C LEU A 435 6.49 26.75 53.92
N GLY A 436 5.41 27.06 54.63
CA GLY A 436 4.92 28.44 54.79
C GLY A 436 4.46 29.08 53.48
N GLN A 437 4.04 28.28 52.50
CA GLN A 437 3.49 28.78 51.24
C GLN A 437 1.98 28.97 51.37
N ASP A 438 1.48 30.19 51.17
CA ASP A 438 0.05 30.49 51.14
C ASP A 438 -0.63 29.71 50.00
N THR A 439 -1.49 28.76 50.33
CA THR A 439 -2.14 27.81 49.40
C THR A 439 -3.49 28.29 48.88
N THR A 440 -3.69 29.59 48.69
CA THR A 440 -4.98 30.16 48.25
C THR A 440 -5.35 29.91 46.77
N GLU A 441 -4.53 29.22 45.97
CA GLU A 441 -4.82 29.00 44.54
C GLU A 441 -4.93 27.54 44.07
N VAL A 442 -4.91 26.54 44.96
CA VAL A 442 -5.15 25.14 44.52
C VAL A 442 -6.64 24.81 44.62
N ALA A 443 -7.37 25.08 43.53
CA ALA A 443 -8.77 24.70 43.35
C ALA A 443 -8.95 23.16 43.32
N PRO A 444 -10.10 22.62 43.79
CA PRO A 444 -10.32 21.21 44.10
C PRO A 444 -10.30 20.26 42.89
#